data_AF-A0A9Q4KUV9-F1
#
_entry.id   AF-A0A9Q4KUV9-F1
#
_cell.length_a   1.000
_cell.length_b   1.000
_cell.length_c   1.000
_cell.angle_alpha   90.00
_cell.angle_beta   90.00
_cell.angle_gamma   90.00
#
_symmetry.space_group_name_H-M   'P 1'
#
loop_
_entity.id
_entity.type
_entity.pdbx_description
1 polymer ?
#
loop_
_entity_poly.entity_id
_entity_poly.type
_entity_poly.pdbx_seq_one_letter_code
_entity_poly.pdbx_strand_id
1 'polypeptide(L)'
;MNFLEFSNYGFLLDTGHPINLITTSDTEADSITAMRQCINTLPPEIINQIDVVHLHWSGSYSLRQKRIRRGIPNGFDTMLRHDQEKFAFQHAIITDQHQPVSLPEARMMVEIITPSVVIHKCIPKTLDELKEFLVMQRGALEQR
;
A
#
# COMPACT_ATOMS: atom_id res chain seq x y z
N MET A 1 15.89 27.52 -14.58
CA MET A 1 15.08 26.70 -13.65
C MET A 1 15.77 26.75 -12.31
N ASN A 2 15.08 27.23 -11.27
CA ASN A 2 15.61 27.22 -9.91
C ASN A 2 15.24 25.87 -9.29
N PHE A 3 16.19 24.93 -9.26
CA PHE A 3 15.99 23.68 -8.54
C PHE A 3 16.31 23.91 -7.06
N LEU A 4 15.50 23.31 -6.18
CA LEU A 4 15.82 23.19 -4.77
C LEU A 4 16.67 21.94 -4.59
N GLU A 5 17.87 22.11 -4.05
CA GLU A 5 18.77 21.01 -3.72
C GLU A 5 18.62 20.72 -2.22
N PHE A 6 18.25 19.48 -1.90
CA PHE A 6 18.12 19.00 -0.53
C PHE A 6 19.14 17.88 -0.35
N SER A 7 19.96 17.97 0.70
CA SER A 7 20.94 16.93 1.04
C SER A 7 20.43 15.94 2.10
N ASN A 8 19.37 16.30 2.83
CA ASN A 8 18.80 15.47 3.89
C ASN A 8 17.32 15.21 3.63
N TYR A 9 17.04 14.25 2.76
CA TYR A 9 15.70 13.75 2.49
C TYR A 9 15.72 12.24 2.35
N GLY A 10 14.56 11.61 2.38
CA GLY A 10 14.41 10.18 2.17
C GLY A 10 13.01 9.89 1.65
N PHE A 11 12.83 8.74 1.01
CA PHE A 11 11.53 8.26 0.61
C PHE A 11 11.02 7.25 1.63
N LEU A 12 9.71 7.32 1.84
CA LEU A 12 8.95 6.27 2.49
C LEU A 12 8.24 5.50 1.39
N LEU A 13 8.54 4.21 1.25
CA LEU A 13 7.78 3.34 0.38
C LEU A 13 6.59 2.78 1.14
N ASP A 14 5.40 3.15 0.71
CA ASP A 14 4.16 2.52 1.13
C ASP A 14 3.80 1.41 0.16
N THR A 15 3.78 0.16 0.61
CA THR A 15 3.54 -0.97 -0.30
C THR A 15 2.06 -1.11 -0.66
N GLY A 16 1.13 -0.66 0.17
CA GLY A 16 -0.31 -0.89 -0.05
C GLY A 16 -0.99 0.14 -0.95
N HIS A 17 -0.54 1.39 -0.98
CA HIS A 17 -1.14 2.39 -1.87
C HIS A 17 -0.92 2.07 -3.37
N PRO A 18 0.30 1.72 -3.84
CA PRO A 18 0.53 1.32 -5.23
C PRO A 18 -0.21 0.04 -5.60
N ILE A 19 -0.47 -0.84 -4.62
CA ILE A 19 -1.26 -2.05 -4.84
C ILE A 19 -2.69 -1.72 -5.28
N ASN A 20 -3.24 -0.57 -4.88
CA ASN A 20 -4.52 -0.12 -5.44
C ASN A 20 -4.44 0.15 -6.95
N LEU A 21 -3.28 0.45 -7.53
CA LEU A 21 -3.12 0.62 -8.97
C LEU A 21 -2.96 -0.71 -9.71
N ILE A 22 -2.76 -1.83 -9.01
CA ILE A 22 -2.69 -3.16 -9.62
C ILE A 22 -4.09 -3.54 -10.12
N THR A 23 -4.23 -3.63 -11.44
CA THR A 23 -5.51 -3.83 -12.12
C THR A 23 -5.88 -5.30 -12.32
N THR A 24 -5.31 -6.22 -11.54
CA THR A 24 -5.41 -7.65 -11.87
C THR A 24 -5.68 -8.57 -10.69
N SER A 25 -5.56 -8.13 -9.44
CA SER A 25 -5.66 -9.08 -8.33
C SER A 25 -6.24 -8.56 -7.03
N ASP A 26 -6.93 -9.48 -6.34
CA ASP A 26 -7.41 -9.37 -4.97
C ASP A 26 -6.60 -10.28 -4.01
N THR A 27 -5.46 -10.82 -4.46
CA THR A 27 -4.62 -11.74 -3.70
C THR A 27 -3.33 -11.08 -3.22
N GLU A 28 -2.81 -11.57 -2.10
CA GLU A 28 -1.54 -11.11 -1.54
C GLU A 28 -0.37 -11.41 -2.49
N ALA A 29 -0.31 -12.63 -3.05
CA ALA A 29 0.80 -13.09 -3.88
C ALA A 29 0.98 -12.23 -5.14
N ASP A 30 -0.12 -11.91 -5.83
CA ASP A 30 -0.07 -11.05 -7.01
C ASP A 30 0.28 -9.61 -6.64
N SER A 31 -0.20 -9.15 -5.48
CA SER A 31 0.11 -7.82 -4.95
C SER A 31 1.60 -7.67 -4.66
N ILE A 32 2.22 -8.66 -4.01
CA ILE A 32 3.67 -8.72 -3.79
C ILE A 32 4.40 -8.77 -5.13
N THR A 33 3.95 -9.60 -6.06
CA THR A 33 4.60 -9.75 -7.37
C THR A 33 4.64 -8.44 -8.14
N ALA A 34 3.53 -7.73 -8.24
CA ALA A 34 3.47 -6.46 -8.96
C ALA A 34 4.19 -5.32 -8.22
N MET A 35 4.18 -5.30 -6.88
CA MET A 35 4.99 -4.34 -6.13
C MET A 35 6.49 -4.58 -6.34
N ARG A 36 6.94 -5.84 -6.34
CA ARG A 36 8.32 -6.20 -6.67
C ARG A 36 8.71 -5.76 -8.07
N GLN A 37 7.83 -5.97 -9.06
CA GLN A 37 8.06 -5.49 -10.42
C GLN A 37 8.23 -3.98 -10.45
N CYS A 38 7.37 -3.23 -9.75
CA CYS A 38 7.47 -1.78 -9.63
C CYS A 38 8.81 -1.35 -9.00
N ILE A 39 9.21 -1.93 -7.86
CA ILE A 39 10.50 -1.64 -7.21
C ILE A 39 11.66 -1.90 -8.17
N ASN A 40 11.64 -3.00 -8.92
CA ASN A 40 12.70 -3.36 -9.87
C ASN A 40 12.79 -2.41 -11.07
N THR A 41 11.79 -1.56 -11.32
CA THR A 41 11.86 -0.51 -12.35
C THR A 41 12.47 0.79 -11.85
N LEU A 42 12.65 0.95 -10.53
CA LEU A 42 13.19 2.17 -9.96
C LEU A 42 14.71 2.28 -10.22
N PRO A 43 15.22 3.48 -10.51
CA PRO A 43 16.66 3.71 -10.59
C PRO A 43 17.35 3.41 -9.24
N PRO A 44 18.59 2.89 -9.25
CA PRO A 44 19.34 2.58 -8.03
C PRO A 44 19.44 3.76 -7.06
N GLU A 45 19.58 4.99 -7.56
CA GLU A 45 19.63 6.21 -6.76
C GLU A 45 18.32 6.47 -5.99
N ILE A 46 17.17 6.06 -6.52
CA ILE A 46 15.89 6.15 -5.82
C ILE A 46 15.77 5.04 -4.79
N ILE A 47 16.14 3.80 -5.15
CA ILE A 47 16.12 2.65 -4.22
C ILE A 47 16.95 2.95 -2.98
N ASN A 48 18.18 3.44 -3.17
CA ASN A 48 19.10 3.80 -2.09
C ASN A 48 18.62 4.97 -1.23
N GLN A 49 17.62 5.73 -1.69
CA GLN A 49 17.04 6.86 -0.97
C GLN A 49 15.76 6.48 -0.21
N ILE A 50 15.26 5.24 -0.35
CA ILE A 50 14.12 4.74 0.43
C ILE A 50 14.64 4.24 1.79
N ASP A 51 14.31 4.96 2.86
CA ASP A 51 14.81 4.67 4.21
C ASP A 51 13.77 3.94 5.09
N VAL A 52 12.48 4.11 4.75
CA VAL A 52 11.37 3.54 5.52
C VAL A 52 10.43 2.79 4.58
N VAL A 53 9.99 1.61 5.02
CA VAL A 53 8.95 0.83 4.33
C VAL A 53 7.73 0.69 5.24
N HIS A 54 6.58 1.14 4.76
CA HIS A 54 5.28 0.77 5.30
C HIS A 54 4.83 -0.53 4.63
N LEU A 55 4.90 -1.64 5.36
CA LEU A 55 4.57 -2.96 4.87
C LEU A 55 3.12 -3.30 5.15
N HIS A 56 2.34 -3.45 4.08
CA HIS A 56 0.97 -3.97 4.05
C HIS A 56 0.51 -4.18 2.60
N TRP A 57 -0.66 -4.76 2.41
CA TRP A 57 -1.26 -4.89 1.08
C TRP A 57 -2.75 -4.56 1.09
N SER A 58 -3.38 -4.53 -0.08
CA SER A 58 -4.82 -4.30 -0.24
C SER A 58 -5.37 -5.07 -1.44
N GLY A 59 -6.24 -6.04 -1.20
CA GLY A 59 -6.92 -6.82 -2.24
C GLY A 59 -8.23 -6.15 -2.64
N SER A 60 -8.17 -5.04 -3.36
CA SER A 60 -9.35 -4.21 -3.64
C SER A 60 -9.71 -4.08 -5.12
N TYR A 61 -9.04 -4.81 -6.01
CA TYR A 61 -9.27 -4.76 -7.45
C TYR A 61 -10.73 -5.01 -7.82
N SER A 62 -11.33 -6.13 -7.43
CA SER A 62 -12.73 -6.45 -7.79
C SER A 62 -13.71 -5.41 -7.26
N LEU A 63 -13.45 -4.91 -6.04
CA LEU A 63 -14.27 -3.86 -5.42
C LEU A 63 -14.18 -2.54 -6.19
N ARG A 64 -12.96 -2.15 -6.59
CA ARG A 64 -12.72 -0.96 -7.43
C ARG A 64 -13.42 -1.09 -8.77
N GLN A 65 -13.27 -2.22 -9.47
CA GLN A 65 -13.92 -2.44 -10.76
C GLN A 65 -15.44 -2.36 -10.65
N LYS A 66 -16.02 -2.96 -9.60
CA LYS A 66 -17.46 -2.84 -9.32
C LYS A 66 -17.88 -1.38 -9.13
N ARG A 67 -17.08 -0.58 -8.42
CA ARG A 67 -17.38 0.85 -8.19
C ARG A 67 -17.18 1.72 -9.42
N ILE A 68 -16.13 1.48 -10.21
CA ILE A 68 -15.90 2.16 -11.49
C ILE A 68 -17.08 1.89 -12.42
N ARG A 69 -17.54 0.63 -12.53
CA ARG A 69 -18.72 0.27 -13.34
C ARG A 69 -20.01 0.90 -12.83
N ARG A 70 -20.16 1.03 -11.50
CA ARG A 70 -21.31 1.72 -10.89
C ARG A 70 -21.32 3.22 -11.20
N GLY A 71 -20.16 3.80 -11.49
CA GLY A 71 -20.01 5.22 -11.79
C GLY A 71 -20.20 6.12 -10.57
N ILE A 72 -20.12 7.43 -10.83
CA ILE A 72 -20.43 8.47 -9.86
C ILE A 72 -21.97 8.55 -9.71
N PRO A 73 -22.53 8.72 -8.49
CA PRO A 73 -23.97 8.86 -8.30
C PRO A 73 -24.57 10.00 -9.13
N ASN A 74 -25.80 9.83 -9.62
CA ASN A 74 -26.55 10.91 -10.26
C ASN A 74 -26.66 12.12 -9.32
N GLY A 75 -26.45 13.33 -9.85
CA GLY A 75 -26.50 14.58 -9.09
C GLY A 75 -25.29 14.83 -8.19
N PHE A 76 -24.20 14.04 -8.31
CA PHE A 76 -22.98 14.25 -7.52
C PHE A 76 -22.41 15.67 -7.66
N ASP A 77 -22.45 16.24 -8.86
CA ASP A 77 -22.04 17.61 -9.17
C ASP A 77 -22.89 18.67 -8.44
N THR A 78 -24.13 18.33 -8.09
CA THR A 78 -25.06 19.19 -7.34
C THR A 78 -25.10 18.91 -5.83
N MET A 79 -24.41 17.87 -5.34
CA MET A 79 -24.32 17.57 -3.91
C MET A 79 -23.57 18.66 -3.15
N LEU A 80 -23.85 18.78 -1.85
CA LEU A 80 -23.04 19.61 -0.96
C LEU A 80 -21.60 19.07 -0.92
N ARG A 81 -20.63 19.99 -0.81
CA ARG A 81 -19.20 19.63 -0.86
C ARG A 81 -18.81 18.54 0.15
N HIS A 82 -19.33 18.63 1.37
CA HIS A 82 -19.04 17.65 2.41
C HIS A 82 -19.61 16.25 2.07
N ASP A 83 -20.71 16.16 1.33
CA ASP A 83 -21.27 14.88 0.89
C ASP A 83 -20.44 14.27 -0.25
N GLN A 84 -19.93 15.10 -1.16
CA GLN A 84 -18.97 14.67 -2.19
C GLN A 84 -17.69 14.11 -1.54
N GLU A 85 -17.16 14.82 -0.55
CA GLU A 85 -15.97 14.41 0.20
C GLU A 85 -16.22 13.13 0.99
N LYS A 86 -17.35 13.01 1.67
CA LYS A 86 -17.75 11.78 2.37
C LYS A 86 -17.84 10.60 1.41
N PHE A 87 -18.41 10.79 0.21
CA PHE A 87 -18.48 9.75 -0.80
C PHE A 87 -17.09 9.31 -1.28
N ALA A 88 -16.20 10.27 -1.58
CA ALA A 88 -14.82 9.99 -1.98
C ALA A 88 -14.03 9.30 -0.86
N PHE A 89 -14.16 9.76 0.38
CA PHE A 89 -13.49 9.20 1.55
C PHE A 89 -13.96 7.77 1.85
N GLN A 90 -15.27 7.51 1.74
CA GLN A 90 -15.80 6.15 1.83
C GLN A 90 -15.25 5.23 0.73
N HIS A 91 -14.97 5.77 -0.46
CA HIS A 91 -14.29 4.99 -1.49
C HIS A 91 -12.84 4.69 -1.11
N ALA A 92 -12.09 5.67 -0.61
CA ALA A 92 -10.71 5.47 -0.21
C ALA A 92 -10.56 4.41 0.90
N ILE A 93 -11.35 4.50 1.97
CA ILE A 93 -11.26 3.60 3.13
C ILE A 93 -11.45 2.13 2.74
N ILE A 94 -12.44 1.84 1.89
CA ILE A 94 -12.74 0.44 1.57
C ILE A 94 -11.74 -0.17 0.59
N THR A 95 -11.06 0.66 -0.20
CA THR A 95 -10.06 0.18 -1.15
C THR A 95 -8.70 0.03 -0.50
N ASP A 96 -8.38 0.91 0.45
CA ASP A 96 -7.11 0.93 1.15
C ASP A 96 -7.18 0.15 2.47
N GLN A 97 -7.20 -1.16 2.34
CA GLN A 97 -7.59 -2.10 3.39
C GLN A 97 -6.51 -2.32 4.47
N HIS A 98 -5.25 -2.00 4.18
CA HIS A 98 -4.13 -2.19 5.12
C HIS A 98 -4.04 -3.62 5.71
N GLN A 99 -4.17 -4.62 4.84
CA GLN A 99 -4.10 -6.02 5.23
C GLN A 99 -2.66 -6.39 5.63
N PRO A 100 -2.49 -7.23 6.67
CA PRO A 100 -1.18 -7.74 7.04
C PRO A 100 -0.64 -8.64 5.92
N VAL A 101 0.67 -8.54 5.69
CA VAL A 101 1.41 -9.48 4.85
C VAL A 101 1.66 -10.77 5.63
N SER A 102 1.41 -11.91 4.99
CA SER A 102 1.58 -13.26 5.52
C SER A 102 2.57 -14.12 4.73
N LEU A 103 2.82 -13.75 3.47
CA LEU A 103 3.62 -14.55 2.55
C LEU A 103 5.12 -14.22 2.65
N PRO A 104 6.00 -15.23 2.74
CA PRO A 104 7.44 -15.03 2.88
C PRO A 104 8.08 -14.30 1.69
N GLU A 105 7.45 -14.35 0.51
CA GLU A 105 7.90 -13.65 -0.70
C GLU A 105 7.97 -12.13 -0.51
N ALA A 106 7.22 -11.56 0.45
CA ALA A 106 7.28 -10.14 0.74
C ALA A 106 8.64 -9.68 1.27
N ARG A 107 9.40 -10.59 1.90
CA ARG A 107 10.76 -10.33 2.35
C ARG A 107 11.66 -9.84 1.22
N MET A 108 11.45 -10.34 0.01
CA MET A 108 12.25 -9.95 -1.16
C MET A 108 12.11 -8.45 -1.46
N MET A 109 10.96 -7.82 -1.18
CA MET A 109 10.80 -6.37 -1.33
C MET A 109 11.70 -5.61 -0.36
N VAL A 110 11.73 -6.04 0.90
CA VAL A 110 12.56 -5.44 1.95
C VAL A 110 14.04 -5.65 1.66
N GLU A 111 14.43 -6.82 1.15
CA GLU A 111 15.83 -7.12 0.81
C GLU A 111 16.35 -6.32 -0.39
N ILE A 112 15.50 -5.97 -1.36
CA ILE A 112 15.88 -5.10 -2.49
C ILE A 112 16.12 -3.66 -2.00
N ILE A 113 15.31 -3.18 -1.06
CA ILE A 113 15.33 -1.79 -0.60
C ILE A 113 16.34 -1.58 0.52
N THR A 114 16.56 -2.58 1.37
CA THR A 114 17.39 -2.51 2.59
C THR A 114 17.06 -1.29 3.48
N PRO A 115 15.78 -1.06 3.83
CA PRO A 115 15.40 0.12 4.60
C PRO A 115 15.93 0.06 6.04
N SER A 116 16.17 1.22 6.66
CA SER A 116 16.52 1.30 8.08
C SER A 116 15.35 0.88 8.98
N VAL A 117 14.11 1.12 8.54
CA VAL A 117 12.90 0.81 9.32
C VAL A 117 11.82 0.18 8.44
N VAL A 118 11.28 -0.95 8.92
CA VAL A 118 10.03 -1.53 8.39
C VAL A 118 8.92 -1.32 9.41
N ILE A 119 7.85 -0.66 8.98
CA ILE A 119 6.64 -0.41 9.76
C ILE A 119 5.56 -1.38 9.28
N HIS A 120 5.09 -2.22 10.18
CA HIS A 120 3.96 -3.13 9.94
C HIS A 120 2.63 -2.36 9.97
N LYS A 121 2.26 -1.74 8.84
CA LYS A 121 1.16 -0.75 8.77
C LYS A 121 -0.19 -1.43 8.55
N CYS A 122 -0.84 -1.85 9.63
CA CYS A 122 -2.13 -2.52 9.61
C CYS A 122 -3.21 -1.73 10.37
N ILE A 123 -4.49 -2.01 10.09
CA ILE A 123 -5.65 -1.39 10.78
C ILE A 123 -6.40 -2.49 11.57
N PRO A 124 -5.88 -2.92 12.74
CA PRO A 124 -6.59 -3.86 13.60
C PRO A 124 -7.75 -3.18 14.33
N LYS A 125 -8.78 -3.96 14.66
CA LYS A 125 -9.94 -3.55 15.45
C LYS A 125 -9.77 -3.84 16.92
N THR A 126 -8.89 -4.77 17.27
CA THR A 126 -8.61 -5.16 18.66
C THR A 126 -7.10 -5.29 18.92
N LEU A 127 -6.72 -5.30 20.20
CA LEU A 127 -5.34 -5.53 20.60
C LEU A 127 -4.86 -6.95 20.22
N ASP A 128 -5.73 -7.94 20.28
CA ASP A 128 -5.35 -9.32 19.93
C ASP A 128 -5.16 -9.46 18.42
N GLU A 129 -5.99 -8.82 17.61
CA GLU A 129 -5.80 -8.73 16.15
C GLU A 129 -4.48 -8.03 15.80
N LEU A 130 -4.12 -6.95 16.52
CA LEU A 130 -2.81 -6.30 16.35
C LEU A 130 -1.66 -7.28 16.61
N LYS A 131 -1.73 -8.08 17.69
CA LYS A 131 -0.69 -9.07 18.00
C LYS A 131 -0.59 -10.13 16.90
N GLU A 132 -1.72 -10.64 16.44
CA GLU A 132 -1.78 -11.62 15.34
C GLU A 132 -1.15 -11.06 14.07
N PHE A 133 -1.47 -9.82 13.70
CA PHE A 133 -0.91 -9.15 12.52
C PHE A 133 0.60 -8.94 12.63
N LEU A 134 1.10 -8.58 13.81
CA LEU A 134 2.53 -8.41 14.05
C LEU A 134 3.28 -9.75 13.98
N VAL A 135 2.73 -10.81 14.56
CA VAL A 135 3.32 -12.17 14.49
C VAL A 135 3.35 -12.65 13.03
N MET A 136 2.25 -12.47 12.31
CA MET A 136 2.13 -12.85 10.90
C MET A 136 3.19 -12.15 10.04
N GLN A 137 3.27 -10.81 10.12
CA GLN A 137 4.20 -10.04 9.29
C GLN A 137 5.66 -10.26 9.69
N ARG A 138 5.97 -10.45 10.97
CA ARG A 138 7.32 -10.84 11.39
C ARG A 138 7.69 -12.21 10.84
N GLY A 139 6.77 -13.17 10.93
CA GLY A 139 6.94 -14.50 10.34
C GLY A 139 7.25 -14.44 8.84
N ALA A 140 6.55 -13.58 8.08
CA ALA A 140 6.81 -13.36 6.67
C ALA A 140 8.21 -12.80 6.38
N LEU A 141 8.83 -12.07 7.31
CA LEU A 141 10.18 -11.51 7.15
C LEU A 141 11.30 -12.39 7.76
N GLU A 142 10.99 -13.28 8.71
CA GLU A 142 11.98 -14.04 9.49
C GLU A 142 12.25 -15.47 8.97
N GLN A 143 11.36 -16.04 8.15
CA GLN A 143 11.52 -17.43 7.67
C GLN A 143 12.83 -17.63 6.88
N ARG A 144 13.60 -18.66 7.27
CA ARG A 144 14.85 -19.16 6.64
C ARG A 144 14.62 -20.55 6.07
#